data_AF-A0A534H796-F1
#
_entry.id   AF-A0A534H796-F1
#
_cell.length_a   1.000
_cell.length_b   1.000
_cell.length_c   1.000
_cell.angle_alpha   90.00
_cell.angle_beta   90.00
_cell.angle_gamma   90.00
#
_symmetry.space_group_name_H-M   'P 1'
#
loop_
_entity.id
_entity.type
_entity.pdbx_description
1 polymer ?
#
loop_
_entity_poly.entity_id
_entity_poly.type
_entity_poly.pdbx_seq_one_letter_code
_entity_poly.pdbx_strand_id
1 'polypeptide(L)'
;AKPGATNDAERLPDYFIASDDITPKEHVEVQAAAQKWVDSSISKTANVPTDFPFEKFQDIYLYAYEQGLKGCTTFRFNPEAFQGVLVKEQDLKNTIYKFTLDDGTVLEARGDEEIDYDGEIHTAANLFDAIKDGYYGRL
;
A
#
# COMPACT_ATOMS: atom_id res chain seq x y z
N ALA A 1 20.49 -11.19 8.89
CA ALA A 1 19.32 -11.33 8.03
C ALA A 1 18.76 -9.96 7.66
N LYS A 2 18.27 -9.75 6.44
CA LYS A 2 17.73 -8.49 5.91
C LYS A 2 16.43 -8.76 5.15
N PRO A 3 15.41 -7.89 5.25
CA PRO A 3 14.22 -7.97 4.39
C PRO A 3 14.60 -7.96 2.91
N GLY A 4 14.00 -8.85 2.12
CA GLY A 4 14.22 -8.93 0.67
C GLY A 4 15.59 -9.47 0.22
N ALA A 5 16.41 -10.01 1.12
CA ALA A 5 17.71 -10.59 0.74
C ALA A 5 17.55 -11.82 -0.16
N THR A 6 18.25 -11.81 -1.30
CA THR A 6 18.25 -12.91 -2.28
C THR A 6 19.30 -13.97 -1.97
N ASN A 7 20.37 -13.62 -1.24
CA ASN A 7 21.38 -14.59 -0.80
C ASN A 7 20.90 -15.36 0.46
N ASP A 8 21.24 -16.64 0.56
CA ASP A 8 20.74 -17.50 1.64
C ASP A 8 21.28 -17.11 3.01
N ALA A 9 22.50 -16.55 3.09
CA ALA A 9 23.15 -16.18 4.34
C ALA A 9 22.50 -14.97 5.03
N GLU A 10 21.86 -14.08 4.26
CA GLU A 10 21.18 -12.89 4.75
C GLU A 10 19.65 -13.00 4.67
N ARG A 11 19.08 -14.11 4.16
CA ARG A 11 17.62 -14.28 4.09
C ARG A 11 17.01 -14.35 5.49
N LEU A 12 15.85 -13.72 5.65
CA LEU A 12 15.03 -13.93 6.84
C LEU A 12 14.42 -15.34 6.80
N PRO A 13 14.12 -15.95 7.96
CA PRO A 13 13.36 -17.20 8.00
C PRO A 13 11.99 -17.06 7.33
N ASP A 14 11.46 -18.15 6.77
CA ASP A 14 10.20 -18.14 6.01
C ASP A 14 8.97 -17.70 6.80
N TYR A 15 9.04 -17.67 8.13
CA TYR A 15 7.97 -17.18 9.00
C TYR A 15 8.01 -15.66 9.23
N PHE A 16 9.02 -14.95 8.73
CA PHE A 16 9.07 -13.48 8.69
C PHE A 16 8.41 -12.97 7.40
N ILE A 17 7.08 -12.97 7.42
CA ILE A 17 6.23 -12.51 6.30
C ILE A 17 5.55 -11.19 6.64
N ALA A 18 5.19 -10.44 5.60
CA ALA A 18 4.48 -9.17 5.68
C ALA A 18 2.96 -9.37 5.54
N SER A 19 2.18 -8.31 5.74
CA SER A 19 0.71 -8.40 5.70
C SER A 19 0.17 -8.79 4.33
N ASP A 20 0.85 -8.41 3.26
CA ASP A 20 0.51 -8.70 1.87
C ASP A 20 0.85 -10.13 1.44
N ASP A 21 1.67 -10.84 2.22
CA ASP A 21 1.89 -12.29 2.06
C ASP A 21 0.75 -13.12 2.67
N ILE A 22 -0.16 -12.49 3.41
CA ILE A 22 -1.29 -13.14 4.08
C ILE A 22 -2.57 -12.94 3.25
N THR A 23 -3.32 -14.01 3.05
CA THR A 23 -4.58 -13.92 2.30
C THR A 23 -5.65 -13.16 3.11
N PRO A 24 -6.64 -12.53 2.44
CA PRO A 24 -7.74 -11.85 3.13
C PRO A 24 -8.49 -12.77 4.10
N LYS A 25 -8.61 -14.07 3.77
CA LYS A 25 -9.24 -15.07 4.62
C LYS A 25 -8.43 -15.32 5.90
N GLU A 26 -7.12 -15.53 5.78
CA GLU A 26 -6.24 -15.74 6.95
C GLU A 26 -6.24 -14.52 7.88
N HIS A 27 -6.32 -13.30 7.33
CA HIS A 27 -6.52 -12.10 8.14
C HIS A 27 -7.80 -12.15 8.98
N VAL A 28 -8.91 -12.62 8.39
CA VAL A 28 -10.18 -12.81 9.10
C VAL A 28 -10.06 -13.93 10.14
N GLU A 29 -9.40 -15.04 9.82
CA GLU A 29 -9.21 -16.18 10.72
C GLU A 29 -8.43 -15.81 11.99
N VAL A 30 -7.38 -14.98 11.86
CA VAL A 30 -6.63 -14.45 13.02
C VAL A 30 -7.53 -13.58 13.91
N GLN A 31 -8.34 -12.70 13.31
CA GLN A 31 -9.29 -11.89 14.08
C GLN A 31 -10.34 -12.78 14.77
N ALA A 32 -10.84 -13.81 14.08
CA ALA A 32 -11.83 -14.75 14.62
C ALA A 32 -11.27 -15.57 15.79
N ALA A 33 -10.01 -16.00 15.70
CA ALA A 33 -9.34 -16.69 16.79
C ALA A 33 -9.27 -15.82 18.05
N ALA A 34 -8.96 -14.53 17.90
CA ALA A 34 -8.89 -13.57 19.01
C ALA A 34 -10.28 -13.16 19.54
N GLN A 35 -11.26 -12.94 18.65
CA GLN A 35 -12.57 -12.38 18.97
C GLN A 35 -13.37 -13.22 19.98
N LYS A 36 -13.11 -14.54 20.07
CA LYS A 36 -13.69 -15.46 21.05
C LYS A 36 -13.42 -15.06 22.51
N TRP A 37 -12.35 -14.32 22.74
CA TRP A 37 -11.87 -13.96 24.07
C TRP A 37 -11.95 -12.46 24.36
N VAL A 38 -12.49 -11.68 23.43
CA VAL A 38 -12.60 -10.22 23.53
C VAL A 38 -14.08 -9.82 23.59
N ASP A 39 -14.50 -9.21 24.69
CA ASP A 39 -15.88 -8.74 24.91
C ASP A 39 -16.27 -7.54 24.04
N SER A 40 -15.28 -6.75 23.63
CA SER A 40 -15.38 -5.58 22.77
C SER A 40 -15.03 -5.94 21.32
N SER A 41 -14.87 -4.95 20.44
CA SER A 41 -14.40 -5.13 19.07
C SER A 41 -12.87 -5.08 18.97
N ILE A 42 -12.31 -5.59 17.86
CA ILE A 42 -10.88 -5.59 17.58
C ILE A 42 -10.61 -4.67 16.38
N SER A 43 -9.67 -3.73 16.53
CA SER A 43 -9.16 -2.97 15.39
C SER A 43 -8.17 -3.84 14.61
N LYS A 44 -8.64 -4.42 13.50
CA LYS A 44 -7.82 -5.25 12.60
C LYS A 44 -8.18 -4.97 11.16
N THR A 45 -7.15 -4.63 10.39
CA THR A 45 -7.25 -4.43 8.93
C THR A 45 -6.93 -5.73 8.21
N ALA A 46 -7.83 -6.23 7.36
CA ALA A 46 -7.56 -7.27 6.38
C ALA A 46 -7.03 -6.61 5.10
N ASN A 47 -5.74 -6.78 4.82
CA ASN A 47 -5.14 -6.30 3.57
C ASN A 47 -5.66 -7.15 2.42
N VAL A 48 -6.06 -6.48 1.33
CA VAL A 48 -6.60 -7.11 0.14
C VAL A 48 -5.71 -6.76 -1.05
N PRO A 49 -5.27 -7.75 -1.84
CA PRO A 49 -4.48 -7.51 -3.05
C PRO A 49 -5.18 -6.53 -4.01
N THR A 50 -4.41 -5.71 -4.70
CA THR A 50 -4.94 -4.72 -5.66
C THR A 50 -5.73 -5.40 -6.79
N ASP A 51 -5.27 -6.57 -7.25
CA ASP A 51 -5.84 -7.40 -8.30
C ASP A 51 -6.90 -8.40 -7.80
N PHE A 52 -7.32 -8.30 -6.54
CA PHE A 52 -8.30 -9.22 -5.97
C PHE A 52 -9.65 -9.14 -6.72
N PRO A 53 -10.24 -10.29 -7.12
CA PRO A 53 -11.49 -10.28 -7.90
C PRO A 53 -12.64 -9.60 -7.15
N PHE A 54 -13.28 -8.64 -7.80
CA PHE A 54 -14.39 -7.88 -7.21
C PHE A 54 -15.52 -8.78 -6.71
N GLU A 55 -15.88 -9.80 -7.50
CA GLU A 55 -16.93 -10.79 -7.19
C GLU A 55 -16.64 -11.58 -5.90
N LYS A 56 -15.35 -11.78 -5.58
CA LYS A 56 -14.90 -12.48 -4.37
C LYS A 56 -14.74 -11.54 -3.18
N PHE A 57 -14.72 -10.22 -3.39
CA PHE A 57 -14.49 -9.25 -2.32
C PHE A 57 -15.61 -9.29 -1.28
N GLN A 58 -16.85 -9.51 -1.71
CA GLN A 58 -18.00 -9.66 -0.80
C GLN A 58 -17.82 -10.86 0.15
N ASP A 59 -17.15 -11.92 -0.30
CA ASP A 59 -16.98 -13.16 0.47
C ASP A 59 -16.14 -12.92 1.73
N ILE A 60 -15.25 -11.90 1.72
CA ILE A 60 -14.48 -11.51 2.91
C ILE A 60 -15.43 -11.07 4.04
N TYR A 61 -16.43 -10.26 3.72
CA TYR A 61 -17.41 -9.78 4.69
C TYR A 61 -18.40 -10.87 5.10
N LEU A 62 -18.86 -11.69 4.15
CA LEU A 62 -19.74 -12.82 4.44
C LEU A 62 -19.04 -13.81 5.39
N TYR A 63 -17.78 -14.14 5.09
CA TYR A 63 -16.99 -15.03 5.94
C TYR A 63 -16.72 -14.43 7.32
N ALA A 64 -16.40 -13.13 7.41
CA ALA A 64 -16.25 -12.44 8.70
C ALA A 64 -17.53 -12.50 9.54
N TYR A 65 -18.70 -12.33 8.90
CA TYR A 65 -20.00 -12.48 9.54
C TYR A 65 -20.25 -13.92 10.02
N GLU A 66 -19.96 -14.92 9.18
CA GLU A 66 -20.07 -16.34 9.54
C GLU A 66 -19.16 -16.73 10.72
N GLN A 67 -18.00 -16.09 10.85
CA GLN A 67 -17.09 -16.26 11.99
C GLN A 67 -17.54 -15.51 13.27
N GLY A 68 -18.65 -14.78 13.23
CA GLY A 68 -19.18 -14.03 14.37
C GLY A 68 -18.35 -12.80 14.74
N LEU A 69 -17.63 -12.21 13.78
CA LEU A 69 -16.85 -11.00 14.03
C LEU A 69 -17.73 -9.78 14.28
N LYS A 70 -17.32 -8.94 15.23
CA LYS A 70 -18.03 -7.70 15.59
C LYS A 70 -17.74 -6.53 14.65
N GLY A 71 -16.82 -6.72 13.71
CA GLY A 71 -16.43 -5.74 12.70
C GLY A 71 -15.39 -6.32 11.76
N CYS A 72 -15.32 -5.79 10.54
CA CYS A 72 -14.35 -6.18 9.53
C CYS A 72 -13.91 -4.91 8.77
N THR A 73 -12.62 -4.60 8.83
CA THR A 73 -12.03 -3.49 8.08
C THR A 73 -11.15 -4.07 7.00
N THR A 74 -11.37 -3.68 5.74
CA THR A 74 -10.52 -4.06 4.62
C THR A 74 -9.70 -2.87 4.15
N PHE A 75 -8.48 -3.13 3.70
CA PHE A 75 -7.66 -2.14 2.99
C PHE A 75 -7.18 -2.76 1.68
N ARG A 76 -7.64 -2.20 0.56
CA ARG A 76 -7.14 -2.54 -0.77
C ARG A 76 -6.35 -1.37 -1.31
N PHE A 77 -5.07 -1.59 -1.59
CA PHE A 77 -4.23 -0.55 -2.17
C PHE A 77 -4.76 -0.16 -3.57
N ASN A 78 -4.98 1.13 -3.78
CA ASN A 78 -5.43 1.68 -5.06
C ASN A 78 -4.29 2.51 -5.69
N PRO A 79 -3.56 1.98 -6.68
CA PRO A 79 -2.41 2.66 -7.28
C PRO A 79 -2.79 3.99 -7.97
N GLU A 80 -4.03 4.14 -8.43
CA GLU A 80 -4.49 5.39 -9.07
C GLU A 80 -4.82 6.50 -8.06
N ALA A 81 -5.19 6.13 -6.83
CA ALA A 81 -5.55 7.07 -5.77
C ALA A 81 -4.40 7.36 -4.79
N PHE A 82 -3.45 6.44 -4.67
CA PHE A 82 -2.30 6.52 -3.76
C PHE A 82 -1.00 6.63 -4.54
N GLN A 83 -0.96 7.61 -5.44
CA GLN A 83 0.31 8.14 -5.93
C GLN A 83 1.02 8.76 -4.70
N GLY A 84 2.28 8.39 -4.44
CA GLY A 84 3.12 8.98 -3.38
C GLY A 84 3.10 8.31 -2.00
N VAL A 85 1.94 7.93 -1.46
CA VAL A 85 1.83 7.40 -0.08
C VAL A 85 1.51 5.90 -0.07
N LEU A 86 2.38 5.09 0.57
CA LEU A 86 2.29 3.62 0.67
C LEU A 86 2.53 2.85 -0.65
N VAL A 87 3.21 3.45 -1.62
CA VAL A 87 3.68 2.75 -2.82
C VAL A 87 4.92 1.91 -2.46
N LYS A 88 4.93 0.61 -2.82
CA LYS A 88 6.13 -0.21 -2.64
C LYS A 88 7.25 0.30 -3.55
N GLU A 89 8.50 0.16 -3.12
CA GLU A 89 9.66 0.59 -3.91
C GLU A 89 9.70 -0.06 -5.32
N GLN A 90 9.24 -1.31 -5.44
CA GLN A 90 9.12 -2.00 -6.72
C GLN A 90 8.01 -1.41 -7.61
N ASP A 91 6.86 -1.08 -7.03
CA ASP A 91 5.74 -0.48 -7.76
C ASP A 91 6.08 0.95 -8.20
N LEU A 92 6.82 1.67 -7.36
CA LEU A 92 7.36 2.99 -7.62
C LEU A 92 8.31 2.98 -8.83
N LYS A 93 9.24 2.02 -8.86
CA LYS A 93 10.17 1.79 -9.97
C LYS A 93 9.49 1.44 -11.29
N ASN A 94 8.33 0.79 -11.23
CA ASN A 94 7.60 0.33 -12.41
C ASN A 94 6.57 1.35 -12.92
N THR A 95 6.34 2.45 -12.20
CA THR A 95 5.34 3.47 -12.56
C THR A 95 6.01 4.71 -13.15
N ILE A 96 5.56 5.15 -14.33
CA ILE A 96 6.03 6.38 -14.97
C ILE A 96 5.06 7.52 -14.62
N TYR A 97 5.60 8.59 -14.06
CA TYR A 97 4.88 9.81 -13.70
C TYR A 97 5.13 10.87 -14.78
N LYS A 98 4.05 11.51 -15.22
CA LYS A 98 4.10 12.59 -16.21
C LYS A 98 3.35 13.81 -15.69
N PHE A 99 4.05 14.93 -15.54
CA PHE A 99 3.49 16.17 -15.00
C PHE A 99 4.20 17.40 -15.55
N THR A 100 3.56 18.55 -15.38
CA THR A 100 4.09 19.85 -15.81
C THR A 100 4.51 20.62 -14.57
N LEU A 101 5.74 21.14 -14.58
CA LEU A 101 6.26 22.05 -13.56
C LEU A 101 5.69 23.47 -13.72
N ASP A 102 5.89 24.33 -12.72
CA ASP A 102 5.39 25.71 -12.75
C ASP A 102 6.00 26.55 -13.88
N ASP A 103 7.20 26.19 -14.37
CA ASP A 103 7.88 26.85 -15.49
C ASP A 103 7.35 26.38 -16.88
N GLY A 104 6.40 25.45 -16.90
CA GLY A 104 5.84 24.85 -18.11
C GLY A 104 6.61 23.65 -18.66
N THR A 105 7.71 23.23 -18.02
CA THR A 105 8.47 22.05 -18.39
C THR A 105 7.65 20.79 -18.11
N VAL A 106 7.52 19.92 -19.10
CA VAL A 106 6.88 18.60 -18.93
C VAL A 106 7.95 17.58 -18.57
N LEU A 107 7.81 16.97 -17.39
CA LEU A 107 8.65 15.88 -16.92
C LEU A 107 7.97 14.54 -17.11
N GLU A 108 8.77 13.53 -17.44
CA GLU A 108 8.38 12.13 -17.51
C GLU A 108 9.50 11.29 -16.89
N ALA A 109 9.23 10.68 -15.73
CA ALA A 109 10.23 9.99 -14.93
C ALA A 109 9.62 8.77 -14.21
N ARG A 110 10.43 7.75 -13.90
CA ARG A 110 9.99 6.67 -13.01
C ARG A 110 9.79 7.22 -11.60
N GLY A 111 8.84 6.65 -10.87
CA GLY A 111 8.44 7.16 -9.56
C GLY A 111 9.59 7.30 -8.54
N ASP A 112 10.65 6.50 -8.68
CA ASP A 112 11.82 6.47 -7.79
C ASP A 112 12.95 7.42 -8.21
N GLU A 113 12.85 8.05 -9.38
CA GLU A 113 13.86 9.00 -9.84
C GLU A 113 13.85 10.27 -9.00
N GLU A 114 15.03 10.71 -8.56
CA GLU A 114 15.22 11.94 -7.80
C GLU A 114 15.26 13.15 -8.73
N ILE A 115 14.48 14.18 -8.39
CA ILE A 115 14.32 15.42 -9.13
C ILE A 115 14.57 16.57 -8.15
N ASP A 116 15.53 17.44 -8.49
CA ASP A 116 15.75 18.71 -7.80
C ASP A 116 14.73 19.73 -8.29
N TYR A 117 13.88 20.20 -7.37
CA TYR A 117 12.87 21.21 -7.63
C TYR A 117 12.80 22.18 -6.45
N ASP A 118 12.91 23.49 -6.74
CA ASP A 118 12.92 24.56 -5.73
C ASP A 118 14.00 24.39 -4.62
N GLY A 119 15.13 23.77 -4.95
CA GLY A 119 16.25 23.55 -4.03
C GLY A 119 16.07 22.36 -3.08
N GLU A 120 15.02 21.57 -3.26
CA GLU A 120 14.76 20.32 -2.56
C GLU A 120 14.77 19.13 -3.53
N ILE A 121 15.29 17.98 -3.07
CA ILE A 121 15.30 16.75 -3.85
C ILE A 121 14.05 15.93 -3.49
N HIS A 122 13.24 15.63 -4.49
CA HIS A 122 12.04 14.81 -4.37
C HIS A 122 12.14 13.58 -5.26
N THR A 123 11.48 12.48 -4.89
CA THR A 123 11.20 11.43 -5.87
C THR A 123 10.12 11.92 -6.84
N ALA A 124 10.13 11.42 -8.08
CA ALA A 124 9.17 11.84 -9.11
C ALA A 124 7.72 11.65 -8.67
N ALA A 125 7.41 10.58 -7.93
CA ALA A 125 6.08 10.37 -7.36
C ALA A 125 5.72 11.45 -6.32
N ASN A 126 6.61 11.73 -5.38
CA ASN A 126 6.35 12.73 -4.34
C ASN A 126 6.21 14.14 -4.93
N LEU A 127 7.03 14.48 -5.93
CA LEU A 127 6.95 15.76 -6.61
C LEU A 127 5.63 15.90 -7.40
N PHE A 128 5.22 14.84 -8.10
CA PHE A 128 3.95 14.78 -8.80
C PHE A 128 2.77 15.08 -7.86
N ASP A 129 2.72 14.45 -6.69
CA ASP A 129 1.64 14.66 -5.73
C ASP A 129 1.70 16.05 -5.09
N ALA A 130 2.90 16.53 -4.75
CA ALA A 130 3.07 17.87 -4.19
C ALA A 130 2.58 18.96 -5.14
N ILE A 131 2.84 18.82 -6.45
CA ILE A 131 2.33 19.74 -7.49
C ILE A 131 0.80 19.61 -7.63
N LYS A 132 0.28 18.37 -7.67
CA LYS A 132 -1.16 18.11 -7.78
C LYS A 132 -1.95 18.69 -6.59
N ASP A 133 -1.40 18.60 -5.39
CA ASP A 133 -2.00 19.13 -4.16
C ASP A 133 -1.77 20.65 -3.98
N GLY A 134 -1.03 21.28 -4.91
CA GLY A 134 -0.75 22.72 -4.93
C GLY A 134 0.20 23.18 -3.83
N TYR A 135 1.12 22.31 -3.40
CA TYR A 135 2.17 22.61 -2.43
C TYR A 135 3.20 23.57 -3.03
N TYR A 136 3.54 23.37 -4.30
CA TYR A 136 4.34 24.28 -5.11
C TYR A 136 3.40 25.04 -6.05
N GLY A 137 3.59 26.35 -6.21
CA GLY A 137 2.73 27.22 -7.02
C GLY A 137 1.76 28.15 -6.27
N ARG A 138 1.82 28.25 -4.94
CA ARG A 138 1.18 29.38 -4.21
C ARG A 138 2.12 30.56 -4.08
N LEU A 139 2.14 31.42 -5.09
CA LEU A 139 2.51 32.84 -4.99
C LEU A 139 1.40 33.71 -5.55
#